data_AF-A0A4Q6DZJ7-F1
#
_entry.id   AF-A0A4Q6DZJ7-F1
#
_cell.length_a   1.000
_cell.length_b   1.000
_cell.length_c   1.000
_cell.angle_alpha   90.00
_cell.angle_beta   90.00
_cell.angle_gamma   90.00
#
_symmetry.space_group_name_H-M   'P 1'
#
loop_
_entity.id
_entity.type
_entity.pdbx_description
1 polymer ?
#
loop_
_entity_poly.entity_id
_entity_poly.type
_entity_poly.pdbx_seq_one_letter_code
_entity_poly.pdbx_strand_id
1 'polypeptide(L)'
;MRTYTLSVEINDHKSPAELSLPFSFIILTYNEEEHLPRLLGSIKGLDAPVFVLDSGSTDDTVNIAKNAGAEVLVHPFENHPKQWHHALTSFPVKTPWVICLDADQVVTPELKEKLKTFKDEQHTGVDGIYFNRKNFFKGRWIKYGGYYPFYLLKMFRYSTGYSDLNENMDHRFIVPGKTEIWKDGHI
;
A
#
# COMPACT_ATOMS: atom_id res chain seq x y z
N MET A 1 26.36 -55.57 -24.36
CA MET A 1 26.25 -54.11 -24.12
C MET A 1 25.08 -53.89 -23.19
N ARG A 2 25.34 -53.32 -22.00
CA ARG A 2 24.35 -53.06 -20.95
C ARG A 2 23.55 -51.81 -21.30
N THR A 3 22.25 -51.92 -21.51
CA THR A 3 21.35 -50.77 -21.59
C THR A 3 20.92 -50.41 -20.17
N TYR A 4 21.35 -49.24 -19.69
CA TYR A 4 20.87 -48.65 -18.45
C TYR A 4 19.66 -47.78 -18.76
N THR A 5 18.49 -48.18 -18.30
CA THR A 5 17.29 -47.33 -18.26
C THR A 5 17.42 -46.41 -17.04
N LEU A 6 17.68 -45.12 -17.27
CA LEU A 6 17.60 -44.09 -16.24
C LEU A 6 16.16 -43.57 -16.18
N SER A 7 15.37 -44.12 -15.27
CA SER A 7 14.15 -43.48 -14.79
C SER A 7 14.54 -42.29 -13.92
N VAL A 8 14.34 -41.08 -14.45
CA VAL A 8 14.40 -39.84 -13.66
C VAL A 8 13.07 -39.71 -12.96
N GLU A 9 13.02 -40.08 -11.68
CA GLU A 9 11.94 -39.69 -10.79
C GLU A 9 12.05 -38.18 -10.56
N ILE A 10 11.19 -37.43 -11.24
CA ILE A 10 10.91 -36.02 -10.92
C ILE A 10 10.08 -36.00 -9.65
N ASN A 11 10.78 -35.94 -8.52
CA ASN A 11 10.19 -35.67 -7.21
C ASN A 11 9.85 -34.18 -7.14
N ASP A 12 8.69 -33.81 -7.68
CA ASP A 12 8.14 -32.45 -7.64
C ASP A 12 7.54 -32.17 -6.24
N HIS A 13 8.41 -32.13 -5.23
CA HIS A 13 8.05 -31.62 -3.92
C HIS A 13 8.00 -30.09 -3.98
N LYS A 14 6.90 -29.52 -4.47
CA LYS A 14 6.57 -28.12 -4.21
C LYS A 14 6.25 -27.95 -2.72
N SER A 15 7.09 -27.19 -2.04
CA SER A 15 6.96 -26.78 -0.64
C SER A 15 5.66 -25.98 -0.39
N PRO A 16 5.04 -26.00 0.81
CA PRO A 16 3.64 -25.59 1.02
C PRO A 16 3.29 -24.10 0.95
N ALA A 17 4.21 -23.21 0.56
CA ALA A 17 3.92 -21.80 0.30
C ALA A 17 5.14 -21.17 -0.40
N GLU A 18 5.06 -20.96 -1.72
CA GLU A 18 5.71 -19.77 -2.25
C GLU A 18 5.04 -18.60 -1.52
N LEU A 19 5.79 -17.90 -0.66
CA LEU A 19 5.30 -16.79 0.15
C LEU A 19 4.77 -15.69 -0.77
N SER A 20 3.50 -15.77 -1.14
CA SER A 20 2.82 -14.67 -1.78
C SER A 20 2.79 -13.53 -0.77
N LEU A 21 3.41 -12.41 -1.13
CA LEU A 21 3.40 -11.22 -0.29
C LEU A 21 1.93 -10.79 -0.12
N PRO A 22 1.46 -10.55 1.11
CA PRO A 22 0.04 -10.35 1.35
C PRO A 22 -0.46 -9.01 0.82
N PHE A 23 0.41 -8.01 0.68
CA PHE A 23 0.05 -6.67 0.25
C PHE A 23 1.16 -5.99 -0.55
N SER A 24 0.77 -4.96 -1.31
CA SER A 24 1.67 -4.00 -1.95
C SER A 24 1.33 -2.58 -1.50
N PHE A 25 2.27 -1.66 -1.56
CA PHE A 25 2.03 -0.24 -1.34
C PHE A 25 1.78 0.46 -2.68
N ILE A 26 0.78 1.34 -2.73
CA ILE A 26 0.59 2.30 -3.81
C ILE A 26 0.64 3.69 -3.21
N ILE A 27 1.52 4.54 -3.75
CA ILE A 27 1.79 5.87 -3.23
C ILE A 27 1.50 6.91 -4.31
N LEU A 28 0.71 7.93 -3.99
CA LEU A 28 0.60 9.13 -4.82
C LEU A 28 1.62 10.18 -4.36
N THR A 29 2.20 10.91 -5.31
CA THR A 29 3.20 11.95 -5.00
C THR A 29 3.19 13.11 -5.99
N TYR A 30 3.64 14.29 -5.52
CA TYR A 30 3.91 15.49 -6.31
C TYR A 30 4.80 16.46 -5.54
N ASN A 31 6.06 16.63 -5.95
CA ASN A 31 7.08 17.44 -5.29
C ASN A 31 7.25 17.14 -3.78
N GLU A 32 7.54 15.88 -3.45
CA GLU A 32 7.63 15.37 -2.09
C GLU A 32 9.05 14.84 -1.76
N GLU A 33 10.10 15.45 -2.32
CA GLU A 33 11.48 15.04 -2.05
C GLU A 33 11.85 15.09 -0.56
N GLU A 34 11.21 15.97 0.21
CA GLU A 34 11.40 16.10 1.65
C GLU A 34 10.71 14.99 2.47
N HIS A 35 9.48 14.58 2.07
CA HIS A 35 8.66 13.68 2.89
C HIS A 35 8.71 12.23 2.42
N LEU A 36 8.83 11.98 1.11
CA LEU A 36 8.85 10.63 0.55
C LEU A 36 9.94 9.74 1.18
N PRO A 37 11.18 10.20 1.46
CA PRO A 37 12.18 9.39 2.16
C PRO A 37 11.71 8.91 3.54
N ARG A 38 10.94 9.74 4.26
CA ARG A 38 10.40 9.40 5.58
C ARG A 38 9.34 8.31 5.48
N LEU A 39 8.43 8.41 4.50
CA LEU A 39 7.43 7.38 4.22
C LEU A 39 8.11 6.05 3.86
N LEU A 40 9.02 6.06 2.88
CA LEU A 40 9.74 4.87 2.42
C LEU A 40 10.56 4.23 3.56
N GLY A 41 11.20 5.06 4.39
CA GLY A 41 11.90 4.60 5.59
C GLY A 41 10.97 3.92 6.61
N SER A 42 9.74 4.42 6.77
CA SER A 42 8.76 3.86 7.72
C SER A 42 8.33 2.44 7.35
N ILE A 43 8.16 2.17 6.05
CA ILE A 43 7.74 0.85 5.53
C ILE A 43 8.89 -0.13 5.26
N LYS A 44 10.15 0.32 5.36
CA LYS A 44 11.34 -0.52 5.13
C LYS A 44 11.32 -1.78 6.00
N GLY A 45 11.59 -2.95 5.40
CA GLY A 45 11.61 -4.24 6.10
C GLY A 45 10.24 -4.93 6.22
N LEU A 46 9.23 -4.44 5.49
CA LEU A 46 7.99 -5.18 5.22
C LEU A 46 8.07 -6.01 3.93
N ASP A 47 9.14 -5.82 3.14
CA ASP A 47 9.44 -6.55 1.90
C ASP A 47 8.31 -6.60 0.86
N ALA A 48 7.34 -5.67 0.96
CA ALA A 48 6.22 -5.54 0.06
C ALA A 48 6.61 -4.73 -1.20
N PRO A 49 6.06 -5.04 -2.38
CA PRO A 49 6.25 -4.22 -3.57
C PRO A 49 5.74 -2.80 -3.34
N VAL A 50 6.45 -1.82 -3.89
CA VAL A 50 6.09 -0.40 -3.78
C VAL A 50 5.88 0.16 -5.18
N PHE A 51 4.69 0.70 -5.40
CA PHE A 51 4.29 1.38 -6.63
C PHE A 51 4.08 2.86 -6.33
N VAL A 52 4.64 3.74 -7.15
CA VAL A 52 4.53 5.20 -6.98
C VAL A 52 3.94 5.80 -8.25
N LEU A 53 2.79 6.45 -8.13
CA LEU A 53 2.23 7.28 -9.20
C LEU A 53 2.58 8.74 -8.91
N ASP A 54 3.50 9.26 -9.71
CA ASP A 54 3.95 10.64 -9.67
C ASP A 54 3.07 11.55 -10.53
N SER A 55 2.75 12.74 -10.02
CA SER A 55 1.84 13.66 -10.69
C SER A 55 2.53 14.71 -11.58
N GLY A 56 3.79 14.46 -11.96
CA GLY A 56 4.62 15.37 -12.74
C GLY A 56 5.56 16.21 -11.86
N SER A 57 6.19 15.60 -10.86
CA SER A 57 7.16 16.28 -10.00
C SER A 57 8.33 16.84 -10.81
N THR A 58 8.82 17.99 -10.35
CA THR A 58 9.96 18.70 -10.95
C THR A 58 11.20 18.70 -10.07
N ASP A 59 11.07 18.18 -8.85
CA ASP A 59 12.12 17.99 -7.86
C ASP A 59 12.69 16.55 -7.91
N ASP A 60 13.46 16.12 -6.90
CA ASP A 60 14.11 14.80 -6.91
C ASP A 60 13.17 13.62 -6.54
N THR A 61 11.87 13.87 -6.34
CA THR A 61 10.86 12.89 -5.89
C THR A 61 10.91 11.57 -6.67
N VAL A 62 10.94 11.65 -8.00
CA VAL A 62 10.92 10.46 -8.87
C VAL A 62 12.21 9.64 -8.72
N ASN A 63 13.36 10.30 -8.57
CA ASN A 63 14.63 9.61 -8.39
C ASN A 63 14.71 8.94 -7.02
N ILE A 64 14.23 9.62 -5.97
CA ILE A 64 14.11 9.05 -4.62
C ILE A 64 13.28 7.76 -4.64
N ALA A 65 12.10 7.79 -5.29
CA ALA A 65 11.24 6.62 -5.42
C ALA A 65 11.95 5.45 -6.13
N LYS A 66 12.58 5.71 -7.29
CA LYS A 66 13.29 4.69 -8.08
C LYS A 66 14.49 4.12 -7.32
N ASN A 67 15.26 4.96 -6.64
CA ASN A 67 16.43 4.54 -5.86
C ASN A 67 16.03 3.67 -4.65
N ALA A 68 14.81 3.84 -4.13
CA ALA A 68 14.24 2.97 -3.11
C ALA A 68 13.69 1.64 -3.66
N GLY A 69 13.76 1.42 -4.98
CA GLY A 69 13.29 0.20 -5.65
C GLY A 69 11.81 0.20 -5.99
N ALA A 70 11.13 1.36 -5.95
CA ALA A 70 9.73 1.45 -6.35
C ALA A 70 9.57 1.41 -7.87
N GLU A 71 8.48 0.80 -8.33
CA GLU A 71 8.01 0.95 -9.71
C GLU A 71 7.27 2.28 -9.84
N VAL A 72 7.75 3.17 -10.71
CA VAL A 72 7.24 4.54 -10.83
C VAL A 72 6.54 4.73 -12.17
N LEU A 73 5.29 5.21 -12.12
CA LEU A 73 4.56 5.74 -13.26
C LEU A 73 4.36 7.24 -13.09
N VAL A 74 4.19 7.96 -14.20
CA VAL A 74 3.89 9.39 -14.21
C VAL A 74 2.55 9.60 -14.88
N HIS A 75 1.66 10.33 -14.23
CA HIS A 75 0.34 10.69 -14.77
C HIS A 75 -0.02 12.13 -14.35
N PRO A 76 -0.30 13.04 -15.30
CA PRO A 76 -0.70 14.41 -14.97
C PRO A 76 -1.88 14.46 -13.99
N PHE A 77 -1.77 15.29 -12.95
CA PHE A 77 -2.84 15.42 -11.96
C PHE A 77 -4.12 16.00 -12.58
N GLU A 78 -5.25 15.33 -12.36
CA GLU A 78 -6.58 15.89 -12.65
C GLU A 78 -7.31 16.27 -11.35
N ASN A 79 -7.53 15.28 -10.49
CA ASN A 79 -8.05 15.42 -9.13
C ASN A 79 -7.71 14.16 -8.32
N HIS A 80 -7.90 14.19 -7.01
CA HIS A 80 -7.54 13.07 -6.14
C HIS A 80 -8.24 11.75 -6.50
N PRO A 81 -9.58 11.71 -6.73
CA PRO A 81 -10.24 10.46 -7.07
C PRO A 81 -9.75 9.82 -8.36
N LYS A 82 -9.58 10.60 -9.43
CA LYS A 82 -9.09 10.10 -10.73
C LYS A 82 -7.64 9.66 -10.64
N GLN A 83 -6.81 10.37 -9.89
CA GLN A 83 -5.41 10.00 -9.71
C GLN A 83 -5.29 8.64 -8.99
N TRP A 84 -6.08 8.42 -7.94
CA TRP A 84 -6.13 7.11 -7.27
C TRP A 84 -6.72 6.01 -8.16
N HIS A 85 -7.76 6.32 -8.94
CA HIS A 85 -8.31 5.38 -9.91
C HIS A 85 -7.25 4.96 -10.95
N HIS A 86 -6.49 5.92 -11.48
CA HIS A 86 -5.41 5.65 -12.42
C HIS A 86 -4.32 4.76 -11.79
N ALA A 87 -3.91 5.06 -10.55
CA ALA A 87 -2.93 4.24 -9.84
C ALA A 87 -3.43 2.79 -9.65
N LEU A 88 -4.68 2.61 -9.20
CA LEU A 88 -5.29 1.30 -8.95
C LEU A 88 -5.55 0.47 -10.22
N THR A 89 -5.51 1.08 -11.41
CA THR A 89 -5.78 0.39 -12.68
C THR A 89 -4.54 0.21 -13.55
N SER A 90 -3.47 0.95 -13.28
CA SER A 90 -2.27 0.97 -14.13
C SER A 90 -1.16 0.03 -13.63
N PHE A 91 -1.05 -0.20 -12.32
CA PHE A 91 0.01 -1.04 -11.78
C PHE A 91 -0.30 -2.54 -11.90
N PRO A 92 0.70 -3.39 -12.19
CA PRO A 92 0.54 -4.83 -12.32
C PRO A 92 0.54 -5.53 -10.94
N VAL A 93 -0.23 -5.04 -9.97
CA VAL A 93 -0.26 -5.58 -8.60
C VAL A 93 -0.64 -7.06 -8.61
N LYS A 94 0.16 -7.89 -7.93
CA LYS A 94 -0.03 -9.35 -7.80
C LYS A 94 -0.45 -9.78 -6.41
N THR A 95 -0.40 -8.89 -5.44
CA THR A 95 -0.77 -9.16 -4.05
C THR A 95 -2.29 -9.03 -3.85
N PRO A 96 -2.89 -9.81 -2.95
CA PRO A 96 -4.33 -9.76 -2.73
C PRO A 96 -4.80 -8.42 -2.15
N TRP A 97 -3.95 -7.75 -1.39
CA TRP A 97 -4.24 -6.44 -0.79
C TRP A 97 -3.35 -5.34 -1.37
N VAL A 98 -3.85 -4.12 -1.30
CA VAL A 98 -3.08 -2.89 -1.50
C VAL A 98 -3.20 -1.99 -0.29
N ILE A 99 -2.15 -1.22 -0.03
CA ILE A 99 -2.12 -0.16 0.97
C ILE A 99 -1.84 1.16 0.26
N CYS A 100 -2.82 2.06 0.26
CA CYS A 100 -2.79 3.33 -0.45
C CYS A 100 -2.33 4.46 0.47
N LEU A 101 -1.13 5.01 0.27
CA LEU A 101 -0.57 6.06 1.12
C LEU A 101 -0.30 7.34 0.32
N ASP A 102 -0.43 8.48 0.99
CA ASP A 102 0.04 9.76 0.45
C ASP A 102 1.53 9.91 0.82
N ALA A 103 2.34 10.53 -0.05
CA ALA A 103 3.79 10.62 0.14
C ALA A 103 4.25 11.33 1.43
N ASP A 104 3.36 12.13 2.05
CA ASP A 104 3.61 12.85 3.30
C ASP A 104 3.27 12.04 4.57
N GLN A 105 2.61 10.89 4.43
CA GLN A 105 2.19 10.01 5.53
C GLN A 105 3.36 9.18 6.10
N VAL A 106 3.18 8.65 7.31
CA VAL A 106 4.20 7.81 7.96
C VAL A 106 3.54 6.62 8.64
N VAL A 107 3.93 5.40 8.26
CA VAL A 107 3.49 4.19 8.97
C VAL A 107 4.15 4.16 10.35
N THR A 108 3.38 4.25 11.42
CA THR A 108 3.95 4.22 12.77
C THR A 108 4.49 2.83 13.12
N PRO A 109 5.41 2.71 14.10
CA PRO A 109 5.95 1.42 14.51
C PRO A 109 4.87 0.39 14.88
N GLU A 110 3.76 0.83 15.50
CA GLU A 110 2.65 -0.05 15.88
C GLU A 110 1.92 -0.60 14.65
N LEU A 111 1.67 0.24 13.63
CA LEU A 111 1.09 -0.21 12.37
C LEU A 111 2.06 -1.12 11.61
N LYS A 112 3.35 -0.79 11.60
CA LYS A 112 4.38 -1.61 10.97
C LYS A 112 4.43 -3.01 11.54
N GLU A 113 4.41 -3.16 12.86
CA GLU A 113 4.40 -4.49 13.49
C GLU A 113 3.14 -5.28 13.14
N LYS A 114 1.97 -4.63 13.07
CA LYS A 114 0.73 -5.27 12.58
C LYS A 114 0.87 -5.77 11.15
N LEU A 115 1.41 -4.94 10.25
CA LEU A 115 1.65 -5.29 8.86
C LEU A 115 2.67 -6.42 8.71
N LYS A 116 3.73 -6.43 9.53
CA LYS A 116 4.76 -7.47 9.54
C LYS A 116 4.20 -8.85 9.91
N THR A 117 3.21 -8.89 10.80
CA THR A 117 2.54 -10.14 11.21
C THR A 117 1.24 -10.42 10.44
N PHE A 118 0.92 -9.61 9.42
CA PHE A 118 -0.34 -9.72 8.71
C PHE A 118 -0.44 -11.05 7.94
N LYS A 119 -1.59 -11.70 8.06
CA LYS A 119 -1.90 -12.97 7.39
C LYS A 119 -3.27 -12.88 6.76
N ASP A 120 -3.34 -13.15 5.46
CA ASP A 120 -4.58 -13.00 4.69
C ASP A 120 -5.73 -13.85 5.26
N GLU A 121 -5.41 -15.05 5.75
CA GLU A 121 -6.38 -16.02 6.24
C GLU A 121 -7.14 -15.50 7.48
N GLN A 122 -6.51 -14.63 8.28
CA GLN A 122 -7.12 -14.02 9.46
C GLN A 122 -8.18 -12.98 9.11
N HIS A 123 -8.21 -12.53 7.84
CA HIS A 123 -9.13 -11.50 7.32
C HIS A 123 -10.03 -12.07 6.21
N THR A 124 -10.40 -13.34 6.34
CA THR A 124 -11.34 -14.00 5.42
C THR A 124 -12.69 -13.27 5.43
N GLY A 125 -13.18 -12.87 4.26
CA GLY A 125 -14.43 -12.13 4.09
C GLY A 125 -14.36 -10.65 4.46
N VAL A 126 -13.16 -10.12 4.72
CA VAL A 126 -12.91 -8.69 4.89
C VAL A 126 -12.38 -8.12 3.59
N ASP A 127 -12.97 -7.02 3.14
CA ASP A 127 -12.58 -6.32 1.92
C ASP A 127 -11.73 -5.09 2.18
N GLY A 128 -11.79 -4.52 3.40
CA GLY A 128 -11.10 -3.28 3.73
C GLY A 128 -10.76 -3.14 5.21
N ILE A 129 -9.64 -2.48 5.48
CA ILE A 129 -9.12 -2.19 6.80
C ILE A 129 -8.85 -0.68 6.89
N TYR A 130 -9.46 -0.06 7.90
CA TYR A 130 -9.25 1.34 8.22
C TYR A 130 -8.05 1.50 9.15
N PHE A 131 -7.18 2.45 8.81
CA PHE A 131 -6.11 2.93 9.69
C PHE A 131 -6.53 4.24 10.35
N ASN A 132 -5.92 4.57 11.48
CA ASN A 132 -6.23 5.75 12.26
C ASN A 132 -5.21 6.86 11.97
N ARG A 133 -5.63 8.06 11.58
CA ARG A 133 -4.73 9.17 11.25
C ARG A 133 -4.30 9.95 12.50
N LYS A 134 -3.00 10.22 12.64
CA LYS A 134 -2.46 11.19 13.60
C LYS A 134 -2.10 12.50 12.89
N ASN A 135 -2.83 13.57 13.19
CA ASN A 135 -2.48 14.90 12.70
C ASN A 135 -1.47 15.60 13.62
N PHE A 136 -0.33 16.00 13.07
CA PHE A 136 0.68 16.78 13.78
C PHE A 136 0.64 18.25 13.36
N PHE A 137 0.61 19.16 14.33
CA PHE A 137 0.74 20.59 14.10
C PHE A 137 1.85 21.15 14.98
N LYS A 138 2.86 21.79 14.36
CA LYS A 138 4.07 22.30 15.03
C LYS A 138 4.75 21.24 15.93
N GLY A 139 4.88 20.01 15.40
CA GLY A 139 5.51 18.89 16.11
C GLY A 139 4.68 18.30 17.26
N ARG A 140 3.44 18.76 17.47
CA ARG A 140 2.54 18.23 18.50
C ARG A 140 1.37 17.51 17.85
N TRP A 141 1.09 16.30 18.33
CA TRP A 141 -0.08 15.55 17.91
C TRP A 141 -1.37 16.18 18.46
N ILE A 142 -2.32 16.47 17.58
CA ILE A 142 -3.64 16.96 17.92
C ILE A 142 -4.55 15.78 18.29
N LYS A 143 -4.95 15.72 19.57
CA LYS A 143 -5.80 14.64 20.11
C LYS A 143 -7.28 15.00 20.26
N TYR A 144 -7.62 16.28 20.14
CA TYR A 144 -8.95 16.81 20.46
C TYR A 144 -9.51 17.64 19.30
N GLY A 145 -10.78 18.04 19.39
CA GLY A 145 -11.41 18.93 18.42
C GLY A 145 -11.79 18.27 17.09
N GLY A 146 -12.12 16.97 17.09
CA GLY A 146 -12.55 16.25 15.88
C GLY A 146 -11.42 15.73 15.00
N TYR A 147 -10.16 16.03 15.33
CA TYR A 147 -8.98 15.56 14.58
C TYR A 147 -8.55 14.13 14.95
N TYR A 148 -9.09 13.57 16.03
CA TYR A 148 -8.78 12.23 16.50
C TYR A 148 -9.93 11.65 17.35
N PRO A 149 -10.26 10.34 17.20
CA PRO A 149 -9.77 9.42 16.17
C PRO A 149 -10.33 9.79 14.79
N PHE A 150 -9.57 9.50 13.73
CA PHE A 150 -10.02 9.72 12.35
C PHE A 150 -9.61 8.53 11.50
N TYR A 151 -10.58 7.72 11.07
CA TYR A 151 -10.34 6.47 10.37
C TYR A 151 -10.38 6.66 8.86
N LEU A 152 -9.32 6.22 8.17
CA LEU A 152 -9.20 6.25 6.72
C LEU A 152 -9.10 4.81 6.19
N LEU A 153 -9.92 4.48 5.19
CA LEU A 153 -9.78 3.20 4.48
C LEU A 153 -8.48 3.26 3.69
N LYS A 154 -7.47 2.51 4.13
CA LYS A 154 -6.11 2.63 3.59
C LYS A 154 -5.53 1.29 3.15
N MET A 155 -6.13 0.18 3.57
CA MET A 155 -5.79 -1.15 3.08
C MET A 155 -7.04 -1.88 2.61
N PHE A 156 -7.03 -2.47 1.42
CA PHE A 156 -8.19 -3.17 0.87
C PHE A 156 -7.81 -4.20 -0.20
N ARG A 157 -8.74 -5.10 -0.51
CA ARG A 157 -8.59 -6.11 -1.56
C ARG A 157 -8.40 -5.41 -2.92
N TYR A 158 -7.31 -5.72 -3.62
CA TYR A 158 -6.96 -5.04 -4.86
C TYR A 158 -8.04 -5.14 -5.94
N SER A 159 -8.67 -6.31 -6.07
CA SER A 159 -9.72 -6.56 -7.07
C SER A 159 -11.09 -5.95 -6.71
N THR A 160 -11.26 -5.41 -5.51
CA THR A 160 -12.57 -5.05 -4.96
C THR A 160 -12.66 -3.58 -4.57
N GLY A 161 -11.61 -3.01 -3.99
CA GLY A 161 -11.61 -1.61 -3.58
C GLY A 161 -11.34 -0.66 -4.73
N TYR A 162 -12.03 0.48 -4.73
CA TYR A 162 -11.90 1.49 -5.78
C TYR A 162 -12.02 2.90 -5.22
N SER A 163 -11.55 3.87 -6.00
CA SER A 163 -11.69 5.30 -5.72
C SER A 163 -13.07 5.80 -6.14
N ASP A 164 -13.76 6.55 -5.27
CA ASP A 164 -15.08 7.14 -5.56
C ASP A 164 -14.96 8.33 -6.53
N LEU A 165 -15.26 8.09 -7.80
CA LEU A 165 -15.18 9.13 -8.84
C LEU A 165 -16.31 10.17 -8.78
N ASN A 166 -17.27 10.04 -7.86
CA ASN A 166 -18.30 11.07 -7.63
C ASN A 166 -17.81 12.17 -6.66
N GLU A 167 -16.72 11.91 -5.93
CA GLU A 167 -16.03 12.93 -5.15
C GLU A 167 -15.22 13.83 -6.11
N ASN A 168 -15.05 15.10 -5.75
CA ASN A 168 -14.36 16.08 -6.61
C ASN A 168 -13.16 16.74 -5.92
N MET A 169 -13.07 16.65 -4.59
CA MET A 169 -12.05 17.35 -3.81
C MET A 169 -11.05 16.38 -3.19
N ASP A 170 -11.49 15.55 -2.25
CA ASP A 170 -10.62 14.60 -1.54
C ASP A 170 -10.72 13.21 -2.18
N HIS A 171 -9.94 12.23 -1.71
CA HIS A 171 -10.18 10.84 -2.09
C HIS A 171 -11.03 10.11 -1.06
N ARG A 172 -11.90 9.26 -1.57
CA ARG A 172 -12.63 8.28 -0.77
C ARG A 172 -12.49 6.92 -1.43
N PHE A 173 -11.92 5.98 -0.71
CA PHE A 173 -11.95 4.58 -1.13
C PHE A 173 -13.27 3.93 -0.70
N ILE A 174 -13.79 3.05 -1.54
CA ILE A 174 -14.99 2.27 -1.30
C ILE A 174 -14.64 0.80 -1.44
N VAL A 175 -15.18 -0.01 -0.53
CA VAL A 175 -15.27 -1.46 -0.67
C VAL A 175 -16.73 -1.88 -0.40
N PRO A 176 -17.26 -2.88 -1.13
CA PRO A 176 -18.66 -3.32 -0.98
C PRO A 176 -18.88 -4.25 0.22
N GLY A 177 -17.87 -5.01 0.64
CA GLY A 177 -18.00 -6.00 1.71
C GLY A 177 -17.63 -5.49 3.11
N LYS A 178 -17.36 -6.46 3.99
CA LYS A 178 -17.09 -6.18 5.40
C LYS A 178 -15.78 -5.43 5.57
N THR A 179 -15.75 -4.52 6.53
CA THR A 179 -14.56 -3.77 6.90
C THR A 179 -14.16 -3.97 8.35
N GLU A 180 -12.88 -3.72 8.64
CA GLU A 180 -12.31 -3.71 9.98
C GLU A 180 -11.64 -2.37 10.29
N ILE A 181 -11.46 -2.08 11.58
CA ILE A 181 -10.79 -0.86 12.04
C ILE A 181 -9.62 -1.24 12.94
N TRP A 182 -8.42 -0.84 12.53
CA TRP A 182 -7.22 -0.95 13.36
C TRP A 182 -7.03 0.32 14.18
N LYS A 183 -7.64 0.36 15.37
CA LYS A 183 -7.66 1.55 16.24
C LYS A 183 -6.26 2.07 16.62
N ASP A 184 -5.33 1.13 16.79
CA ASP A 184 -3.93 1.38 17.18
C ASP A 184 -2.95 1.30 15.99
N GLY A 185 -3.47 1.15 14.75
CA GLY A 185 -2.67 1.18 13.53
C GLY A 185 -2.68 2.59 12.96
N HIS A 186 -1.64 3.36 13.21
CA HIS A 186 -1.59 4.77 12.83
C HIS A 186 -0.78 5.07 11.57
N ILE A 187 -1.27 6.08 10.86
CA ILE A 187 -0.55 6.83 9.81
C ILE A 187 -0.44 8.31 10.17
#